data_AF-A0A3L6P9X1-F1
#
_entry.id   AF-A0A3L6P9X1-F1
#
_cell.length_a   1.000
_cell.length_b   1.000
_cell.length_c   1.000
_cell.angle_alpha   90.00
_cell.angle_beta   90.00
_cell.angle_gamma   90.00
#
_symmetry.space_group_name_H-M   'P 1'
#
loop_
_entity.id
_entity.type
_entity.pdbx_description
1 polymer ?
#
loop_
_entity_poly.entity_id
_entity_poly.type
_entity_poly.pdbx_seq_one_letter_code
_entity_poly.pdbx_strand_id
1 'polypeptide(L)'
;MLGDITEEHAPKDIADTIAMGYADDLVSKGGKFKLALSLDLYATGTWCYDKKLGKDCGGPKEYETSLKSFLGRDSYLRYGPDNFPFITINTDRQTDKDFTAWKKSFANEMYFVPGIDDTPGFWESYPAWWDYWGDLIDGASVWESAWPEVHGTNEGGLSRDIKAMGSLQKKGKSL
;
A
#
# COMPACT_ATOMS: atom_id res chain seq x y z
N MET A 1 -8.08 -10.28 -5.26
CA MET A 1 -7.87 -11.56 -5.99
C MET A 1 -8.19 -12.69 -5.03
N LEU A 2 -9.26 -13.45 -5.26
CA LEU A 2 -9.57 -14.66 -4.49
C LEU A 2 -9.21 -15.85 -5.37
N GLY A 3 -8.12 -16.54 -5.04
CA GLY A 3 -7.61 -17.68 -5.80
C GLY A 3 -6.20 -18.05 -5.35
N ASP A 4 -5.83 -19.32 -5.50
CA ASP A 4 -4.47 -19.77 -5.24
C ASP A 4 -3.53 -19.23 -6.34
N ILE A 5 -2.47 -18.54 -5.93
CA ILE A 5 -1.39 -18.17 -6.84
C ILE A 5 -0.59 -19.45 -7.12
N THR A 6 -0.72 -19.99 -8.31
CA THR A 6 0.07 -21.14 -8.77
C THR A 6 1.18 -20.67 -9.72
N GLU A 7 2.29 -21.41 -9.78
CA GLU A 7 3.35 -21.15 -10.76
C GLU A 7 2.84 -21.22 -12.21
N GLU A 8 1.80 -22.01 -12.46
CA GLU A 8 1.17 -22.16 -13.77
C GLU A 8 0.38 -20.90 -14.18
N HIS A 9 -0.31 -20.24 -13.22
CA HIS A 9 -1.11 -19.06 -13.50
C HIS A 9 -0.29 -17.77 -13.55
N ALA A 10 0.81 -17.67 -12.78
CA ALA A 10 1.59 -16.43 -12.70
C ALA A 10 2.04 -15.87 -14.08
N PRO A 11 2.54 -16.67 -15.05
CA PRO A 11 2.86 -16.17 -16.39
C PRO A 11 1.65 -15.60 -17.14
N LYS A 12 0.48 -16.21 -16.96
CA LYS A 12 -0.77 -15.77 -17.58
C LYS A 12 -1.25 -14.44 -16.99
N ASP A 13 -1.24 -14.32 -15.66
CA ASP A 13 -1.63 -13.08 -14.98
C ASP A 13 -0.70 -11.91 -15.35
N ILE A 14 0.61 -12.18 -15.51
CA ILE A 14 1.58 -11.18 -16.00
C ILE A 14 1.25 -10.77 -17.45
N ALA A 15 0.97 -11.73 -18.32
CA ALA A 15 0.64 -11.45 -19.72
C ALA A 15 -0.65 -10.63 -19.84
N ASP A 16 -1.69 -10.99 -19.08
CA ASP A 16 -2.96 -10.26 -19.04
C ASP A 16 -2.75 -8.83 -18.50
N THR A 17 -1.92 -8.66 -17.45
CA THR A 17 -1.59 -7.34 -16.90
C THR A 17 -0.88 -6.44 -17.93
N ILE A 18 0.03 -7.01 -18.72
CA ILE A 18 0.69 -6.30 -19.83
C ILE A 18 -0.33 -5.96 -20.92
N ALA A 19 -1.20 -6.90 -21.30
CA ALA A 19 -2.20 -6.70 -22.35
C ALA A 19 -3.25 -5.64 -21.98
N MET A 20 -3.57 -5.50 -20.69
CA MET A 20 -4.47 -4.46 -20.16
C MET A 20 -3.81 -3.08 -20.06
N GLY A 21 -2.50 -2.98 -20.32
CA GLY A 21 -1.75 -1.74 -20.28
C GLY A 21 -1.41 -1.23 -18.87
N TYR A 22 -1.67 -2.00 -17.82
CA TYR A 22 -1.26 -1.65 -16.45
C TYR A 22 0.26 -1.65 -16.27
N ALA A 23 1.00 -2.26 -17.20
CA ALA A 23 2.44 -2.20 -17.28
C ALA A 23 2.94 -1.36 -18.47
N ASP A 24 2.07 -0.67 -19.23
CA ASP A 24 2.44 -0.05 -20.51
C ASP A 24 3.53 1.01 -20.39
N ASP A 25 3.48 1.89 -19.37
CA ASP A 25 4.53 2.90 -19.22
C ASP A 25 5.90 2.27 -18.86
N LEU A 26 5.89 1.21 -18.06
CA LEU A 26 7.10 0.46 -17.70
C LEU A 26 7.63 -0.36 -18.88
N VAL A 27 6.75 -1.05 -19.61
CA VAL A 27 7.10 -1.95 -20.72
C VAL A 27 7.47 -1.16 -21.98
N SER A 28 6.75 -0.08 -22.30
CA SER A 28 7.04 0.78 -23.48
C SER A 28 8.40 1.46 -23.42
N LYS A 29 8.94 1.68 -22.21
CA LYS A 29 10.30 2.20 -21.98
C LYS A 29 11.38 1.10 -21.96
N GLY A 30 11.03 -0.13 -22.34
CA GLY A 30 11.93 -1.30 -22.30
C GLY A 30 12.15 -1.87 -20.89
N GLY A 31 11.34 -1.46 -19.92
CA GLY A 31 11.36 -1.96 -18.56
C GLY A 31 10.78 -3.38 -18.46
N LYS A 32 11.29 -4.15 -17.50
CA LYS A 32 10.73 -5.46 -17.16
C LYS A 32 9.57 -5.28 -16.19
N PHE A 33 8.58 -6.15 -16.27
CA PHE A 33 7.52 -6.26 -15.26
C PHE A 33 8.13 -6.37 -13.85
N LYS A 34 7.61 -5.61 -12.89
CA LYS A 34 8.07 -5.55 -11.51
C LYS A 34 6.92 -5.85 -10.56
N LEU A 35 7.25 -6.35 -9.37
CA LEU A 35 6.30 -6.67 -8.31
C LEU A 35 6.58 -5.81 -7.08
N ALA A 36 5.53 -5.31 -6.44
CA ALA A 36 5.58 -4.77 -5.09
C ALA A 36 4.76 -5.67 -4.16
N LEU A 37 5.11 -5.66 -2.87
CA LEU A 37 4.30 -6.34 -1.86
C LEU A 37 3.27 -5.36 -1.28
N SER A 38 2.02 -5.79 -1.26
CA SER A 38 0.94 -5.17 -0.49
C SER A 38 0.72 -6.01 0.76
N LEU A 39 1.03 -5.44 1.92
CA LEU A 39 0.98 -6.15 3.19
C LEU A 39 -0.32 -5.84 3.95
N ASP A 40 -0.83 -6.83 4.67
CA ASP A 40 -2.09 -6.72 5.41
C ASP A 40 -1.88 -6.96 6.92
N LEU A 41 -1.82 -5.88 7.69
CA LEU A 41 -1.75 -5.91 9.14
C LEU A 41 -2.94 -6.60 9.79
N TYR A 42 -4.12 -6.63 9.15
CA TYR A 42 -5.27 -7.35 9.70
C TYR A 42 -4.96 -8.85 9.82
N ALA A 43 -4.24 -9.42 8.85
CA ALA A 43 -3.79 -10.81 8.90
C ALA A 43 -2.83 -11.08 10.07
N THR A 44 -1.94 -10.13 10.39
CA THR A 44 -1.05 -10.22 11.57
C THR A 44 -1.76 -9.89 12.89
N GLY A 45 -2.90 -9.21 12.82
CA GLY A 45 -3.66 -8.71 13.96
C GLY A 45 -4.52 -9.76 14.68
N THR A 46 -4.46 -11.06 14.31
CA THR A 46 -5.21 -12.13 15.01
C THR A 46 -5.01 -12.09 16.53
N TRP A 47 -3.82 -11.69 17.00
CA TRP A 47 -3.51 -11.48 18.41
C TRP A 47 -4.22 -10.27 19.06
N CYS A 48 -4.63 -9.26 18.31
CA CYS A 48 -5.48 -8.16 18.79
C CYS A 48 -6.91 -8.60 19.12
N TYR A 49 -7.41 -9.60 18.40
CA TYR A 49 -8.82 -10.02 18.46
C TYR A 49 -9.03 -11.20 19.41
N ASP A 50 -8.00 -12.02 19.63
CA ASP A 50 -8.02 -13.08 20.65
C ASP A 50 -7.18 -12.71 21.89
N LYS A 51 -7.87 -12.22 22.93
CA LYS A 51 -7.29 -11.86 24.22
C LYS A 51 -6.58 -13.02 24.93
N LYS A 52 -6.80 -14.28 24.50
CA LYS A 52 -6.09 -15.44 25.05
C LYS A 52 -4.65 -15.54 24.55
N LEU A 53 -4.35 -14.93 23.41
CA LEU A 53 -3.04 -15.03 22.77
C LEU A 53 -2.07 -13.93 23.20
N GLY A 54 -2.55 -12.85 23.83
CA GLY A 54 -1.70 -11.83 24.43
C GLY A 54 -2.27 -10.41 24.33
N LYS A 55 -1.38 -9.43 24.51
CA LYS A 55 -1.65 -8.00 24.32
C LYS A 55 -0.83 -7.40 23.17
N ASP A 56 0.07 -8.18 22.56
CA ASP A 56 0.83 -7.72 21.41
C ASP A 56 -0.10 -7.76 20.20
N CYS A 57 -0.37 -6.59 19.65
CA CYS A 57 -1.23 -6.43 18.48
C CYS A 57 -0.47 -6.67 17.16
N GLY A 58 0.79 -7.10 17.23
CA GLY A 58 1.68 -7.15 16.10
C GLY A 58 1.95 -5.74 15.58
N GLY A 59 2.19 -5.63 14.28
CA GLY A 59 2.43 -4.37 13.60
C GLY A 59 3.37 -4.55 12.42
N PRO A 60 3.83 -3.46 11.80
CA PRO A 60 4.66 -3.54 10.60
C PRO A 60 5.98 -4.28 10.83
N LYS A 61 6.46 -4.36 12.08
CA LYS A 61 7.63 -5.15 12.50
C LYS A 61 7.55 -6.62 12.09
N GLU A 62 6.35 -7.21 12.05
CA GLU A 62 6.15 -8.63 11.74
C GLU A 62 6.55 -8.96 10.29
N TYR A 63 6.54 -7.96 9.42
CA TYR A 63 6.90 -8.12 8.01
C TYR A 63 8.37 -7.83 7.70
N GLU A 64 9.18 -7.42 8.68
CA GLU A 64 10.56 -6.97 8.42
C GLU A 64 11.42 -8.02 7.72
N THR A 65 11.46 -9.24 8.26
CA THR A 65 12.25 -10.35 7.72
C THR A 65 11.79 -10.70 6.30
N SER A 66 10.48 -10.83 6.11
CA SER A 66 9.89 -11.16 4.82
C SER A 66 10.22 -10.07 3.79
N LEU A 67 9.96 -8.80 4.10
CA LEU A 67 10.28 -7.69 3.21
C LEU A 67 11.75 -7.65 2.84
N LYS A 68 12.66 -7.72 3.81
CA LYS A 68 14.12 -7.70 3.55
C LYS A 68 14.55 -8.80 2.57
N SER A 69 13.87 -9.95 2.56
CA SER A 69 14.14 -11.05 1.62
C SER A 69 13.72 -10.78 0.17
N PHE A 70 12.82 -9.81 -0.06
CA PHE A 70 12.32 -9.43 -1.38
C PHE A 70 12.92 -8.11 -1.89
N LEU A 71 13.23 -7.15 -1.01
CA LEU A 71 13.69 -5.81 -1.42
C LEU A 71 14.97 -5.85 -2.28
N GLY A 72 15.85 -6.83 -2.06
CA GLY A 72 17.10 -6.98 -2.83
C GLY A 72 16.93 -7.64 -4.21
N ARG A 73 15.71 -8.05 -4.61
CA ARG A 73 15.49 -8.74 -5.88
C ARG A 73 15.31 -7.76 -7.02
N ASP A 74 15.90 -8.05 -8.17
CA ASP A 74 15.74 -7.26 -9.39
C ASP A 74 14.28 -7.16 -9.85
N SER A 75 13.43 -8.14 -9.52
CA SER A 75 12.01 -8.13 -9.83
C SER A 75 11.19 -7.21 -8.93
N TYR A 76 11.76 -6.67 -7.84
CA TYR A 76 11.04 -5.78 -6.94
C TYR A 76 10.89 -4.38 -7.55
N LEU A 77 9.70 -3.79 -7.40
CA LEU A 77 9.40 -2.45 -7.90
C LEU A 77 10.18 -1.40 -7.11
N ARG A 78 10.96 -0.61 -7.85
CA ARG A 78 11.71 0.54 -7.35
C ARG A 78 11.40 1.74 -8.23
N TYR A 79 11.44 2.93 -7.65
CA TYR A 79 11.04 4.15 -8.34
C TYR A 79 12.00 5.31 -8.06
N GLY A 80 11.81 6.42 -8.79
CA GLY A 80 12.44 7.71 -8.53
C GLY A 80 13.97 7.76 -8.69
N PRO A 81 14.57 8.94 -8.47
CA PRO A 81 16.00 9.15 -8.65
C PRO A 81 16.86 8.35 -7.68
N ASP A 82 16.35 8.08 -6.48
CA ASP A 82 17.05 7.33 -5.42
C ASP A 82 16.89 5.81 -5.55
N ASN A 83 16.05 5.35 -6.50
CA ASN A 83 15.82 3.92 -6.78
C ASN A 83 15.35 3.12 -5.54
N PHE A 84 14.54 3.75 -4.69
CA PHE A 84 14.01 3.14 -3.48
C PHE A 84 12.84 2.18 -3.79
N PRO A 85 12.69 1.10 -3.00
CA PRO A 85 11.57 0.18 -3.12
C PRO A 85 10.24 0.85 -2.81
N PHE A 86 9.21 0.52 -3.59
CA PHE A 86 7.82 0.88 -3.30
C PHE A 86 7.22 -0.13 -2.32
N ILE A 87 6.68 0.35 -1.20
CA ILE A 87 6.06 -0.49 -0.17
C ILE A 87 4.70 0.07 0.22
N THR A 88 3.69 -0.80 0.24
CA THR A 88 2.36 -0.50 0.77
C THR A 88 1.94 -1.51 1.83
N ILE A 89 1.36 -0.99 2.90
CA ILE A 89 0.82 -1.73 4.04
C ILE A 89 -0.35 -0.94 4.60
N ASN A 90 -1.47 -1.58 4.91
CA ASN A 90 -2.58 -0.90 5.59
C ASN A 90 -2.17 -0.46 7.00
N THR A 91 -2.77 0.62 7.50
CA THR A 91 -2.43 1.18 8.82
C THR A 91 -3.06 0.41 9.97
N ASP A 92 -4.21 -0.22 9.76
CA ASP A 92 -5.03 -0.87 10.80
C ASP A 92 -5.06 -0.02 12.09
N ARG A 93 -4.70 -0.58 13.26
CA ARG A 93 -4.68 0.12 14.55
C ARG A 93 -3.34 0.74 14.92
N GLN A 94 -2.41 0.80 13.98
CA GLN A 94 -1.05 1.30 14.22
C GLN A 94 -0.98 2.83 14.13
N THR A 95 0.01 3.39 14.79
CA THR A 95 0.24 4.85 14.86
C THR A 95 1.40 5.29 13.97
N ASP A 96 1.51 6.60 13.75
CA ASP A 96 2.67 7.23 13.11
C ASP A 96 4.00 6.78 13.73
N LYS A 97 4.05 6.59 15.06
CA LYS A 97 5.24 6.18 15.79
C LYS A 97 5.66 4.76 15.46
N ASP A 98 4.70 3.84 15.33
CA ASP A 98 4.96 2.45 14.99
C ASP A 98 5.59 2.36 13.59
N PHE A 99 5.01 3.08 12.63
CA PHE A 99 5.54 3.18 11.28
C PHE A 99 6.86 3.96 11.20
N THR A 100 7.04 5.01 11.99
CA THR A 100 8.32 5.75 12.05
C THR A 100 9.45 4.86 12.55
N ALA A 101 9.20 4.07 13.60
CA ALA A 101 10.18 3.12 14.13
C ALA A 101 10.51 2.04 13.11
N TRP A 102 9.49 1.54 12.41
CA TRP A 102 9.64 0.54 11.36
C TRP A 102 10.40 1.07 10.14
N LYS A 103 10.08 2.25 9.58
CA LYS A 103 10.83 2.83 8.45
C LYS A 103 12.32 2.98 8.77
N LYS A 104 12.66 3.33 10.02
CA LYS A 104 14.06 3.40 10.49
C LYS A 104 14.78 2.05 10.43
N SER A 105 14.09 0.93 10.60
CA SER A 105 14.70 -0.42 10.49
C SER A 105 15.08 -0.79 9.05
N PHE A 106 14.68 0.05 8.08
CA PHE A 106 15.07 0.03 6.67
C PHE A 106 15.85 1.29 6.25
N ALA A 107 16.46 2.00 7.21
CA ALA A 107 17.20 3.24 6.97
C ALA A 107 16.38 4.37 6.29
N ASN A 108 15.03 4.28 6.32
CA ASN A 108 14.11 5.14 5.57
C ASN A 108 14.29 5.12 4.04
N GLU A 109 14.93 4.09 3.50
CA GLU A 109 15.18 3.93 2.06
C GLU A 109 14.00 3.21 1.39
N MET A 110 12.84 3.87 1.36
CA MET A 110 11.62 3.35 0.73
C MET A 110 10.69 4.49 0.29
N TYR A 111 9.90 4.24 -0.77
CA TYR A 111 8.67 4.98 -1.01
C TYR A 111 7.53 4.31 -0.26
N PHE A 112 7.01 4.98 0.77
CA PHE A 112 6.00 4.45 1.66
C PHE A 112 4.62 5.03 1.35
N VAL A 113 3.73 4.18 0.83
CA VAL A 113 2.36 4.53 0.46
C VAL A 113 1.39 3.62 1.22
N PRO A 114 1.05 3.92 2.49
CA PRO A 114 0.19 3.05 3.27
C PRO A 114 -1.27 3.06 2.80
N GLY A 115 -1.99 1.98 3.12
CA GLY A 115 -3.45 1.94 3.05
C GLY A 115 -4.04 2.68 4.23
N ILE A 116 -4.68 3.83 4.00
CA ILE A 116 -5.09 4.77 5.06
C ILE A 116 -6.58 4.77 5.37
N ASP A 117 -7.36 3.83 4.79
CA ASP A 117 -8.82 3.81 4.81
C ASP A 117 -9.42 3.93 6.22
N ASP A 118 -8.77 3.31 7.19
CA ASP A 118 -9.23 3.22 8.58
C ASP A 118 -8.66 4.34 9.47
N THR A 119 -7.89 5.27 8.92
CA THR A 119 -7.30 6.37 9.71
C THR A 119 -8.31 7.50 9.93
N PRO A 120 -8.66 7.85 11.19
CA PRO A 120 -9.65 8.88 11.47
C PRO A 120 -9.21 10.26 10.96
N GLY A 121 -10.05 10.93 10.17
CA GLY A 121 -9.81 12.28 9.66
C GLY A 121 -9.23 12.35 8.25
N PHE A 122 -8.81 11.23 7.65
CA PHE A 122 -8.36 11.19 6.26
C PHE A 122 -9.48 11.59 5.30
N TRP A 123 -10.60 10.87 5.35
CA TRP A 123 -11.76 11.09 4.48
C TRP A 123 -12.39 12.47 4.67
N GLU A 124 -12.30 13.02 5.88
CA GLU A 124 -12.77 14.36 6.18
C GLU A 124 -11.78 15.46 5.77
N SER A 125 -10.57 15.08 5.34
CA SER A 125 -9.47 15.99 5.00
C SER A 125 -9.11 16.94 6.14
N TYR A 126 -9.11 16.44 7.37
CA TYR A 126 -8.74 17.25 8.53
C TYR A 126 -7.26 17.68 8.44
N PRO A 127 -6.95 18.98 8.61
CA PRO A 127 -5.56 19.45 8.60
C PRO A 127 -4.66 18.69 9.59
N ALA A 128 -5.18 18.40 10.79
CA ALA A 128 -4.47 17.65 11.82
C ALA A 128 -4.06 16.23 11.37
N TRP A 129 -4.81 15.59 10.47
CA TRP A 129 -4.42 14.30 9.90
C TRP A 129 -3.15 14.45 9.06
N TRP A 130 -3.09 15.50 8.23
CA TRP A 130 -1.93 15.78 7.39
C TRP A 130 -0.71 16.23 8.18
N ASP A 131 -0.90 16.83 9.36
CA ASP A 131 0.20 17.18 10.25
C ASP A 131 0.73 15.94 11.00
N TYR A 132 -0.14 14.94 11.20
CA TYR A 132 0.20 13.69 11.88
C TYR A 132 0.89 12.68 10.93
N TRP A 133 0.34 12.47 9.73
CA TRP A 133 0.84 11.46 8.77
C TRP A 133 1.70 12.03 7.64
N GLY A 134 1.61 13.34 7.38
CA GLY A 134 2.16 13.97 6.18
C GLY A 134 3.66 13.76 6.00
N ASP A 135 4.47 13.98 7.02
CA ASP A 135 5.93 13.85 6.86
C ASP A 135 6.40 12.39 6.82
N LEU A 136 5.54 11.45 7.22
CA LEU A 136 5.84 10.03 7.30
C LEU A 136 5.64 9.30 5.96
N ILE A 137 4.67 9.72 5.15
CA ILE A 137 4.24 8.99 3.95
C ILE A 137 4.67 9.70 2.66
N ASP A 138 4.93 8.95 1.60
CA ASP A 138 5.26 9.49 0.27
C ASP A 138 4.01 9.61 -0.61
N GLY A 139 2.97 8.83 -0.27
CA GLY A 139 1.64 8.87 -0.88
C GLY A 139 0.62 8.25 0.06
N ALA A 140 -0.64 8.26 -0.35
CA ALA A 140 -1.73 7.60 0.36
C ALA A 140 -2.42 6.64 -0.62
N SER A 141 -2.71 5.42 -0.17
CA SER A 141 -3.54 4.46 -0.90
C SER A 141 -4.81 4.15 -0.12
N VAL A 142 -5.87 3.84 -0.85
CA VAL A 142 -7.17 3.43 -0.32
C VAL A 142 -7.54 2.08 -0.92
N TRP A 143 -8.17 1.23 -0.13
CA TRP A 143 -8.74 -0.02 -0.58
C TRP A 143 -10.15 0.21 -1.13
N GLU A 144 -10.27 0.19 -2.45
CA GLU A 144 -11.57 0.22 -3.10
C GLU A 144 -12.09 -1.22 -3.30
N SER A 145 -13.10 -1.60 -2.52
CA SER A 145 -13.78 -2.90 -2.64
C SER A 145 -15.02 -2.86 -3.53
N ALA A 146 -15.36 -1.68 -4.08
CA ALA A 146 -16.42 -1.54 -5.06
C ALA A 146 -15.97 -2.16 -6.39
N TRP A 147 -16.01 -3.48 -6.45
CA TRP A 147 -16.00 -4.19 -7.72
C TRP A 147 -17.06 -3.56 -8.60
N PRO A 148 -16.74 -3.18 -9.85
CA PRO A 148 -17.76 -2.70 -10.74
C PRO A 148 -18.82 -3.79 -10.91
N GLU A 149 -19.98 -3.60 -10.32
CA GLU A 149 -21.15 -4.42 -10.64
C GLU A 149 -21.44 -4.20 -12.12
N VAL A 150 -21.44 -5.29 -12.88
CA VAL A 150 -21.82 -5.24 -14.28
C VAL A 150 -23.27 -4.76 -14.33
N HIS A 151 -23.47 -3.52 -14.80
CA HIS A 151 -24.75 -2.78 -14.84
C HIS A 151 -25.30 -2.26 -13.51
N GLY A 152 -24.52 -2.26 -12.42
CA GLY A 152 -24.90 -1.67 -11.13
C GLY A 152 -24.36 -0.25 -10.93
N THR A 153 -24.96 0.49 -9.99
CA THR A 153 -24.36 1.70 -9.41
C THR A 153 -23.49 1.29 -8.23
N ASN A 154 -22.17 1.42 -8.38
CA ASN A 154 -21.24 1.11 -7.30
C ASN A 154 -21.24 2.23 -6.27
N GLU A 155 -21.58 1.95 -5.02
CA GLU A 155 -21.20 2.82 -3.90
C GLU A 155 -19.71 2.61 -3.58
N GLY A 156 -18.85 3.14 -4.46
CA GLY A 156 -17.41 3.23 -4.21
C GLY A 156 -17.05 4.50 -3.44
N GLY A 157 -15.88 4.49 -2.80
CA GLY A 157 -15.30 5.65 -2.11
C GLY A 157 -15.01 6.84 -3.02
N LEU A 158 -15.24 6.72 -4.33
CA LEU A 158 -15.15 7.76 -5.37
C LEU A 158 -15.67 9.16 -4.96
N SER A 159 -16.77 9.24 -4.21
CA SER A 159 -17.29 10.54 -3.73
C SER A 159 -16.46 11.13 -2.57
N ARG A 160 -15.86 10.27 -1.75
CA ARG A 160 -14.94 10.64 -0.68
C ARG A 160 -13.55 10.98 -1.23
N ASP A 161 -13.13 10.33 -2.32
CA ASP A 161 -11.85 10.58 -3.00
C ASP A 161 -11.69 12.03 -3.45
N ILE A 162 -12.74 12.63 -4.02
CA ILE A 162 -12.72 14.03 -4.50
C ILE A 162 -12.32 15.00 -3.39
N LYS A 163 -12.77 14.74 -2.15
CA LYS A 163 -12.47 15.59 -1.00
C LYS A 163 -11.01 15.45 -0.56
N ALA A 164 -10.50 14.22 -0.48
CA ALA A 164 -9.13 13.91 -0.07
C ALA A 164 -8.08 14.35 -1.11
N MET A 165 -8.33 14.09 -2.40
CA MET A 165 -7.43 14.42 -3.51
C MET A 165 -7.08 15.91 -3.59
N GLY A 166 -8.06 16.79 -3.32
CA GLY A 166 -7.82 18.24 -3.32
C GLY A 166 -6.78 18.69 -2.28
N SER A 167 -6.60 17.93 -1.19
CA SER A 167 -5.60 18.22 -0.16
C SER A 167 -4.24 17.61 -0.49
N LEU A 168 -4.20 16.40 -1.08
CA LEU A 168 -2.97 15.76 -1.56
C LEU A 168 -2.21 16.63 -2.57
N GLN A 169 -2.94 17.13 -3.57
CA GLN A 169 -2.36 18.00 -4.61
C GLN A 169 -1.82 19.32 -4.06
N LYS A 170 -2.48 19.90 -3.04
CA LYS A 170 -2.03 21.15 -2.39
C LYS A 170 -0.75 20.99 -1.58
N LYS A 171 -0.49 19.81 -1.01
CA LYS A 171 0.76 19.50 -0.32
C LYS A 171 1.87 18.98 -1.25
N GLY A 172 1.68 19.05 -2.58
CA GLY A 172 2.70 18.66 -3.56
C GLY A 172 2.92 17.15 -3.65
N LYS A 173 1.98 16.34 -3.16
CA LYS A 173 2.04 14.88 -3.26
C LYS A 173 1.23 14.44 -4.47
N SER A 174 1.91 14.08 -5.56
CA SER A 174 1.28 13.42 -6.70
C SER A 174 1.17 11.93 -6.42
N LEU A 175 0.04 11.32 -6.80
CA LEU A 175 -0.04 9.88 -7.04
C LEU A 175 0.83 9.51 -8.24
#